data_AF-A0A960YJP5-F1
#
_entry.id   AF-A0A960YJP5-F1
#
_cell.length_a   1.000
_cell.length_b   1.000
_cell.length_c   1.000
_cell.angle_alpha   90.00
_cell.angle_beta   90.00
_cell.angle_gamma   90.00
#
_symmetry.space_group_name_H-M   'P 1'
#
loop_
_entity.id
_entity.type
_entity.pdbx_description
1 polymer ?
#
loop_
_entity_poly.entity_id
_entity_poly.type
_entity_poly.pdbx_seq_one_letter_code
_entity_poly.pdbx_strand_id
1 'polypeptide(L)'
;MSQHGLKRQLGFWTATLVVIASMIGSGIFGNTGIIQQAVDNPGFVILLWVIGGTLALSGALCYAELSTLMPHAGGEYVYLKNIFGLLPSFLTGWVSFVVAFSAPAATAALLSSEYAEKTVALMDPTSPLLPYLQDPMFQKALGCAMIVLFTGIHMLGVRSGGYLQNLLTIVKLALVLAFVSAGLYVALYVEQIPVTKSMSTGNAVAWGGTGLGLLYVAYAYSGWNSAAYLAEEVKDPIKTLPRALIVGTLLTTALYVLLNLVYFLAVPASDLAGEKAVAALSAGNLFGAKVTAFFNLGFFFILVSTLSANIMLGPRVYFAMARDNLFFQAAARISPKFGTPVVSFLLQGLLAIIYIISGTYEQIQTYMGFALAIFPVVAVIGLMKLRKERPDLRDHYRTPWYPVTPLFFIGVSVFVIVASLIDSYVECLIALGVVLGGVPLYFIWMRIVHRGKDHQELRKTLMNLPLFHGTGELLEDIPEESSLAEEPEEIVAESETNGRSRKKSPNGRSSDSRKGRAESSNGSHSAEKVNGKSNGHNGSGKSVPSQGSQNGQNRSGEDPEEDVRLAFSRGRS
;
A
#
# COMPACT_ATOMS: atom_id res chain seq x y z
N MET A 1 27.80 15.56 12.29
CA MET A 1 26.43 14.99 12.42
C MET A 1 25.45 15.89 11.68
N SER A 2 25.00 15.51 10.48
CA SER A 2 24.08 16.35 9.68
C SER A 2 22.67 16.36 10.27
N GLN A 3 22.24 17.51 10.82
CA GLN A 3 20.96 17.71 11.52
C GLN A 3 19.68 17.67 10.64
N HIS A 4 19.70 17.11 9.42
CA HIS A 4 18.61 17.33 8.42
C HIS A 4 17.95 16.06 7.84
N GLY A 5 18.19 14.86 8.41
CA GLY A 5 17.60 13.60 7.93
C GLY A 5 16.42 13.10 8.78
N LEU A 6 15.53 12.32 8.17
CA LEU A 6 14.48 11.61 8.92
C LEU A 6 15.09 10.56 9.86
N LYS A 7 14.46 10.32 11.02
CA LYS A 7 14.98 9.37 12.01
C LYS A 7 14.66 7.94 11.58
N ARG A 8 15.68 7.09 11.48
CA ARG A 8 15.57 5.64 11.23
C ARG A 8 14.92 4.91 12.41
N GLN A 9 13.59 4.77 12.42
CA GLN A 9 12.80 4.23 13.54
C GLN A 9 11.93 3.03 13.16
N LEU A 10 11.71 2.77 11.87
CA LEU A 10 10.84 1.71 11.38
C LEU A 10 11.60 0.41 11.18
N GLY A 11 11.03 -0.69 11.69
CA GLY A 11 11.60 -2.03 11.55
C GLY A 11 10.89 -2.88 10.48
N PHE A 12 11.31 -4.13 10.36
CA PHE A 12 10.75 -5.10 9.42
C PHE A 12 9.23 -5.26 9.50
N TRP A 13 8.68 -5.40 10.71
CA TRP A 13 7.24 -5.57 10.88
C TRP A 13 6.45 -4.36 10.39
N THR A 14 6.89 -3.15 10.74
CA THR A 14 6.21 -1.95 10.25
C THR A 14 6.32 -1.81 8.74
N ALA A 15 7.50 -2.01 8.16
CA ALA A 15 7.67 -1.96 6.70
C ALA A 15 6.77 -2.98 5.98
N THR A 16 6.69 -4.21 6.48
CA THR A 16 5.86 -5.28 5.90
C THR A 16 4.37 -5.02 6.06
N LEU A 17 3.94 -4.62 7.26
CA LEU A 17 2.54 -4.30 7.54
C LEU A 17 2.07 -3.09 6.72
N VAL A 18 2.95 -2.13 6.42
CA VAL A 18 2.60 -1.00 5.55
C VAL A 18 2.40 -1.44 4.10
N VAL A 19 3.17 -2.40 3.58
CA VAL A 19 2.92 -3.02 2.26
C VAL A 19 1.55 -3.67 2.24
N ILE A 20 1.26 -4.51 3.22
CA ILE A 20 -0.03 -5.20 3.34
C ILE A 20 -1.19 -4.19 3.48
N ALA A 21 -1.02 -3.16 4.29
CA ALA A 21 -2.06 -2.17 4.55
C ALA A 21 -2.38 -1.32 3.33
N SER A 22 -1.36 -0.97 2.54
CA SER A 22 -1.51 -0.23 1.29
C SER A 22 -2.16 -1.07 0.21
N MET A 23 -1.80 -2.35 0.12
CA MET A 23 -2.38 -3.26 -0.88
C MET A 23 -3.83 -3.63 -0.56
N ILE A 24 -4.09 -4.17 0.65
CA ILE A 24 -5.44 -4.58 1.07
C ILE A 24 -6.30 -3.34 1.29
N GLY A 25 -7.00 -2.91 0.24
CA GLY A 25 -7.86 -1.73 0.18
C GLY A 25 -9.21 -2.01 -0.46
N SER A 26 -9.79 -1.00 -1.10
CA SER A 26 -11.13 -1.08 -1.70
C SER A 26 -11.23 -2.07 -2.86
N GLY A 27 -10.15 -2.25 -3.64
CA GLY A 27 -10.17 -3.06 -4.85
C GLY A 27 -10.62 -4.50 -4.62
N ILE A 28 -10.15 -5.17 -3.56
CA ILE A 28 -10.51 -6.58 -3.31
C ILE A 28 -11.95 -6.80 -2.85
N PHE A 29 -12.67 -5.73 -2.44
CA PHE A 29 -14.04 -5.86 -1.95
C PHE A 29 -15.11 -5.59 -3.02
N GLY A 30 -14.71 -5.07 -4.19
CA GLY A 30 -15.64 -4.74 -5.28
C GLY A 30 -15.16 -5.13 -6.68
N ASN A 31 -13.85 -5.07 -6.97
CA ASN A 31 -13.37 -5.22 -8.35
C ASN A 31 -13.67 -6.61 -8.93
N THR A 32 -13.78 -7.65 -8.11
CA THR A 32 -14.13 -9.00 -8.57
C THR A 32 -15.42 -9.02 -9.38
N GLY A 33 -16.42 -8.23 -8.99
CA GLY A 33 -17.69 -8.19 -9.71
C GLY A 33 -17.57 -7.53 -11.08
N ILE A 34 -16.80 -6.46 -11.16
CA ILE A 34 -16.49 -5.77 -12.43
C ILE A 34 -15.67 -6.70 -13.35
N ILE A 35 -14.67 -7.40 -12.81
CA ILE A 35 -13.85 -8.33 -13.59
C ILE A 35 -14.71 -9.51 -14.07
N GLN A 36 -15.58 -10.06 -13.23
CA GLN A 36 -16.49 -11.14 -13.60
C GLN A 36 -17.44 -10.70 -14.72
N GLN A 37 -17.99 -9.48 -14.67
CA GLN A 37 -18.82 -8.94 -15.74
C GLN A 37 -18.04 -8.81 -17.07
N ALA A 38 -16.76 -8.46 -17.01
CA ALA A 38 -15.93 -8.25 -18.19
C ALA A 38 -15.52 -9.57 -18.88
N VAL A 39 -15.16 -10.60 -18.11
CA VAL A 39 -14.58 -11.85 -18.67
C VAL A 39 -15.52 -13.05 -18.64
N ASP A 40 -16.62 -12.95 -17.89
CA ASP A 40 -17.69 -13.94 -17.75
C ASP A 40 -17.24 -15.38 -17.42
N ASN A 41 -16.08 -15.52 -16.76
CA ASN A 41 -15.55 -16.82 -16.38
C ASN A 41 -14.85 -16.76 -15.01
N PRO A 42 -15.42 -17.39 -13.96
CA PRO A 42 -14.91 -17.27 -12.58
C PRO A 42 -13.51 -17.87 -12.39
N GLY A 43 -13.20 -18.97 -13.08
CA GLY A 43 -11.86 -19.57 -13.04
C GLY A 43 -10.81 -18.65 -13.66
N PHE A 44 -11.17 -17.96 -14.75
CA PHE A 44 -10.32 -16.97 -15.37
C PHE A 44 -10.17 -15.71 -14.50
N VAL A 45 -11.22 -15.26 -13.81
CA VAL A 45 -11.11 -14.16 -12.83
C VAL A 45 -10.03 -14.50 -11.79
N ILE A 46 -10.06 -15.69 -11.17
CA ILE A 46 -9.04 -16.12 -10.21
C ILE A 46 -7.64 -16.14 -10.85
N LEU A 47 -7.51 -16.62 -12.09
CA LEU A 47 -6.25 -16.58 -12.82
C LEU A 47 -5.73 -15.16 -13.01
N LEU A 48 -6.60 -14.19 -13.32
CA LEU A 48 -6.22 -12.78 -13.43
C LEU A 48 -5.68 -12.25 -12.10
N TRP A 49 -6.27 -12.61 -10.96
CA TRP A 49 -5.73 -12.27 -9.64
C TRP A 49 -4.34 -12.87 -9.41
N VAL A 50 -4.10 -14.12 -9.82
CA VAL A 50 -2.76 -14.75 -9.75
C VAL A 50 -1.75 -14.01 -10.63
N ILE A 51 -2.13 -13.64 -11.86
CA ILE A 51 -1.29 -12.85 -12.77
C ILE A 51 -0.97 -11.48 -12.15
N GLY A 52 -1.96 -10.80 -11.56
CA GLY A 52 -1.80 -9.53 -10.86
C GLY A 52 -0.86 -9.61 -9.67
N GLY A 53 -0.97 -10.66 -8.85
CA GLY A 53 -0.04 -10.90 -7.75
C GLY A 53 1.39 -11.18 -8.22
N THR A 54 1.53 -11.90 -9.34
CA THR A 54 2.84 -12.17 -9.97
C THR A 54 3.44 -10.88 -10.54
N LEU A 55 2.61 -10.01 -11.13
CA LEU A 55 3.00 -8.68 -11.58
C LEU A 55 3.50 -7.82 -10.41
N ALA A 56 2.71 -7.74 -9.34
CA ALA A 56 3.07 -6.99 -8.13
C ALA A 56 4.37 -7.52 -7.50
N LEU A 57 4.54 -8.84 -7.44
CA LEU A 57 5.76 -9.46 -6.92
C LEU A 57 6.97 -9.12 -7.79
N SER A 58 6.82 -9.17 -9.12
CA SER A 58 7.89 -8.80 -10.05
C SER A 58 8.33 -7.34 -9.87
N GLY A 59 7.36 -6.44 -9.67
CA GLY A 59 7.61 -5.04 -9.31
C GLY A 59 8.34 -4.93 -7.97
N ALA A 60 7.86 -5.61 -6.94
CA ALA A 60 8.45 -5.61 -5.59
C ALA A 60 9.90 -6.11 -5.60
N LEU A 61 10.21 -7.14 -6.40
CA LEU A 61 11.58 -7.63 -6.57
C LEU A 61 12.49 -6.60 -7.24
N CYS A 62 12.00 -5.87 -8.25
CA CYS A 62 12.77 -4.81 -8.90
C CYS A 62 12.99 -3.61 -7.97
N TYR A 63 11.94 -3.22 -7.24
CA TYR A 63 12.00 -2.10 -6.30
C TYR A 63 12.82 -2.41 -5.06
N ALA A 64 12.91 -3.67 -4.65
CA ALA A 64 13.85 -4.09 -3.63
C ALA A 64 15.29 -3.71 -4.01
N GLU A 65 15.72 -3.94 -5.26
CA GLU A 65 17.04 -3.52 -5.72
C GLU A 65 17.19 -1.99 -5.72
N LEU A 66 16.25 -1.26 -6.35
CA LEU A 66 16.28 0.21 -6.39
C LEU A 66 16.30 0.84 -4.98
N SER A 67 15.48 0.32 -4.06
CA SER A 67 15.33 0.85 -2.70
C SER A 67 16.52 0.57 -1.80
N THR A 68 17.25 -0.52 -2.04
CA THR A 68 18.52 -0.79 -1.33
C THR A 68 19.68 0.02 -1.88
N LEU A 69 19.70 0.31 -3.19
CA LEU A 69 20.68 1.20 -3.81
C LEU A 69 20.46 2.67 -3.45
N MET A 70 19.21 3.08 -3.27
CA MET A 70 18.83 4.48 -3.00
C MET A 70 17.86 4.57 -1.80
N PRO A 71 18.33 4.32 -0.56
CA PRO A 71 17.47 4.21 0.64
C PRO A 71 17.07 5.58 1.23
N HIS A 72 16.47 6.43 0.40
CA HIS A 72 15.99 7.77 0.74
C HIS A 72 14.45 7.86 0.66
N ALA A 73 13.86 8.84 1.35
CA ALA A 73 12.43 9.07 1.29
C ALA A 73 12.00 9.53 -0.11
N GLY A 74 10.86 9.01 -0.60
CA GLY A 74 10.25 9.48 -1.86
C GLY A 74 10.09 8.45 -2.98
N GLY A 75 10.61 7.23 -2.84
CA GLY A 75 10.34 6.13 -3.78
C GLY A 75 10.76 6.46 -5.23
N GLU A 76 9.84 6.35 -6.18
CA GLU A 76 10.08 6.60 -7.61
C GLU A 76 10.70 7.98 -7.87
N TYR A 77 10.30 8.99 -7.11
CA TYR A 77 10.87 10.32 -7.23
C TYR A 77 12.41 10.28 -7.15
N VAL A 78 12.93 9.60 -6.12
CA VAL A 78 14.36 9.46 -5.89
C VAL A 78 15.00 8.61 -7.00
N TYR A 79 14.36 7.52 -7.41
CA TYR A 79 14.92 6.61 -8.41
C TYR A 79 15.05 7.31 -9.76
N LEU A 80 13.98 7.94 -10.23
CA LEU A 80 13.97 8.64 -11.51
C LEU A 80 14.87 9.87 -11.50
N LYS A 81 14.98 10.58 -10.37
CA LYS A 81 15.91 11.70 -10.23
C LYS A 81 17.35 11.25 -10.48
N ASN A 82 17.76 10.15 -9.86
CA ASN A 82 19.13 9.66 -9.94
C ASN A 82 19.46 8.97 -11.29
N ILE A 83 18.46 8.46 -12.02
CA ILE A 83 18.67 7.70 -13.26
C ILE A 83 18.40 8.53 -14.54
N PHE A 84 17.39 9.40 -14.51
CA PHE A 84 16.90 10.16 -15.66
C PHE A 84 16.87 11.67 -15.45
N GLY A 85 17.11 12.16 -14.23
CA GLY A 85 17.17 13.58 -13.90
C GLY A 85 15.83 14.18 -13.44
N LEU A 86 15.80 15.51 -13.40
CA LEU A 86 14.79 16.26 -12.65
C LEU A 86 13.39 16.21 -13.25
N LEU A 87 13.24 16.31 -14.58
CA LEU A 87 11.91 16.36 -15.20
C LEU A 87 11.11 15.05 -14.96
N PRO A 88 11.63 13.85 -15.27
CA PRO A 88 10.92 12.61 -14.96
C PRO A 88 10.62 12.44 -13.46
N SER A 89 11.55 12.85 -12.59
CA SER A 89 11.32 12.84 -11.14
C SER A 89 10.19 13.79 -10.74
N PHE A 90 10.14 15.01 -11.30
CA PHE A 90 9.09 15.97 -11.01
C PHE A 90 7.73 15.43 -11.46
N LEU A 91 7.63 14.81 -12.63
CA LEU A 91 6.37 14.27 -13.13
C LEU A 91 5.84 13.13 -12.24
N THR A 92 6.69 12.19 -11.80
CA THR A 92 6.24 11.15 -10.86
C THR A 92 5.88 11.73 -9.50
N GLY A 93 6.58 12.77 -9.04
CA GLY A 93 6.27 13.47 -7.79
C GLY A 93 4.95 14.25 -7.87
N TRP A 94 4.69 14.91 -8.99
CA TRP A 94 3.44 15.59 -9.32
C TRP A 94 2.25 14.62 -9.32
N VAL A 95 2.38 13.49 -10.03
CA VAL A 95 1.35 12.45 -10.04
C VAL A 95 1.18 11.83 -8.66
N SER A 96 2.26 11.67 -7.89
CA SER A 96 2.16 11.20 -6.51
C SER A 96 1.35 12.16 -5.63
N PHE A 97 1.59 13.46 -5.78
CA PHE A 97 0.92 14.51 -5.02
C PHE A 97 -0.55 14.60 -5.34
N VAL A 98 -0.87 14.74 -6.63
CA VAL A 98 -2.24 14.90 -7.07
C VAL A 98 -3.01 13.60 -6.87
N VAL A 99 -2.44 12.46 -7.27
CA VAL A 99 -3.22 11.23 -7.47
C VAL A 99 -2.86 10.13 -6.48
N ALA A 100 -1.59 9.75 -6.36
CA ALA A 100 -1.21 8.44 -5.80
C ALA A 100 -1.64 8.18 -4.34
N PHE A 101 -1.69 9.21 -3.48
CA PHE A 101 -1.96 9.02 -2.05
C PHE A 101 -3.24 9.73 -1.57
N SER A 102 -3.48 10.97 -2.00
CA SER A 102 -4.62 11.76 -1.56
C SER A 102 -5.96 11.19 -2.06
N ALA A 103 -6.03 10.74 -3.31
CA ALA A 103 -7.27 10.20 -3.86
C ALA A 103 -7.64 8.82 -3.26
N PRO A 104 -6.73 7.83 -3.13
CA PRO A 104 -7.05 6.56 -2.45
C PRO A 104 -7.37 6.74 -0.98
N ALA A 105 -6.74 7.71 -0.29
CA ALA A 105 -7.12 8.08 1.06
C ALA A 105 -8.58 8.58 1.12
N ALA A 106 -8.96 9.49 0.22
CA ALA A 106 -10.33 9.99 0.12
C ALA A 106 -11.35 8.87 -0.18
N THR A 107 -11.05 8.01 -1.16
CA THR A 107 -11.91 6.86 -1.49
C THR A 107 -12.06 5.91 -0.30
N ALA A 108 -10.96 5.53 0.35
CA ALA A 108 -11.01 4.63 1.51
C ALA A 108 -11.84 5.24 2.65
N ALA A 109 -11.74 6.56 2.87
CA ALA A 109 -12.55 7.26 3.86
C ALA A 109 -14.06 7.18 3.53
N LEU A 110 -14.46 7.46 2.29
CA LEU A 110 -15.87 7.43 1.87
C LEU A 110 -16.46 6.02 1.88
N LEU A 111 -15.75 5.04 1.32
CA LEU A 111 -16.18 3.65 1.36
C LEU A 111 -16.28 3.13 2.80
N SER A 112 -15.42 3.61 3.72
CA SER A 112 -15.61 3.32 5.15
C SER A 112 -16.97 3.83 5.61
N SER A 113 -17.32 5.09 5.34
CA SER A 113 -18.63 5.64 5.71
C SER A 113 -19.81 4.81 5.16
N GLU A 114 -19.71 4.29 3.93
CA GLU A 114 -20.73 3.39 3.36
C GLU A 114 -20.83 2.05 4.11
N TYR A 115 -19.71 1.43 4.47
CA TYR A 115 -19.74 0.20 5.27
C TYR A 115 -20.26 0.43 6.70
N ALA A 116 -20.09 1.64 7.26
CA ALA A 116 -20.73 2.01 8.53
C ALA A 116 -22.26 2.07 8.39
N GLU A 117 -22.77 2.67 7.30
CA GLU A 117 -24.20 2.66 6.96
C GLU A 117 -24.74 1.22 6.85
N LYS A 118 -24.11 0.38 6.03
CA LYS A 118 -24.52 -1.03 5.84
C LYS A 118 -24.49 -1.85 7.13
N THR A 119 -23.59 -1.52 8.05
CA THR A 119 -23.53 -2.16 9.37
C THR A 119 -24.75 -1.79 10.21
N VAL A 120 -25.03 -0.49 10.35
CA VAL A 120 -26.16 -0.01 11.15
C VAL A 120 -27.48 -0.48 10.56
N ALA A 121 -27.63 -0.41 9.23
CA ALA A 121 -28.83 -0.88 8.52
C ALA A 121 -29.18 -2.35 8.84
N LEU A 122 -28.18 -3.22 9.04
CA LEU A 122 -28.39 -4.62 9.37
C LEU A 122 -28.54 -4.90 10.87
N MET A 123 -27.85 -4.14 11.74
CA MET A 123 -27.91 -4.36 13.20
C MET A 123 -29.15 -3.74 13.84
N ASP A 124 -29.50 -2.53 13.43
CA ASP A 124 -30.62 -1.75 13.95
C ASP A 124 -31.23 -0.89 12.81
N PRO A 125 -32.11 -1.48 11.98
CA PRO A 125 -32.76 -0.77 10.88
C PRO A 125 -33.59 0.44 11.33
N THR A 126 -33.97 0.50 12.61
CA THR A 126 -34.76 1.59 13.21
C THR A 126 -33.89 2.66 13.89
N SER A 127 -32.56 2.53 13.79
CA SER A 127 -31.63 3.44 14.45
C SER A 127 -31.85 4.88 13.98
N PRO A 128 -31.92 5.87 14.90
CA PRO A 128 -31.98 7.28 14.52
C PRO A 128 -30.71 7.76 13.81
N LEU A 129 -29.62 6.97 13.85
CA LEU A 129 -28.37 7.27 13.14
C LEU A 129 -28.44 6.91 11.65
N LEU A 130 -29.32 5.99 11.25
CA LEU A 130 -29.35 5.46 9.88
C LEU A 130 -29.65 6.56 8.82
N PRO A 131 -30.62 7.46 9.01
CA PRO A 131 -30.86 8.55 8.05
C PRO A 131 -29.64 9.47 7.85
N TYR A 132 -28.86 9.70 8.91
CA TYR A 132 -27.62 10.47 8.81
C TYR A 132 -26.55 9.69 8.04
N LEU A 133 -26.39 8.40 8.31
CA LEU A 133 -25.41 7.56 7.59
C LEU A 133 -25.76 7.38 6.11
N GLN A 134 -27.03 7.53 5.74
CA GLN A 134 -27.51 7.52 4.36
C GLN A 134 -27.38 8.88 3.65
N ASP A 135 -27.25 9.98 4.40
CA ASP A 135 -27.05 11.30 3.84
C ASP A 135 -25.62 11.44 3.25
N PRO A 136 -25.47 11.68 1.93
CA PRO A 136 -24.18 11.84 1.30
C PRO A 136 -23.32 12.95 1.91
N MET A 137 -23.94 14.02 2.43
CA MET A 137 -23.20 15.12 3.05
C MET A 137 -22.57 14.68 4.37
N PHE A 138 -23.32 13.94 5.19
CA PHE A 138 -22.81 13.36 6.42
C PHE A 138 -21.69 12.33 6.16
N GLN A 139 -21.83 11.48 5.14
CA GLN A 139 -20.76 10.54 4.75
C GLN A 139 -19.47 11.26 4.35
N LYS A 140 -19.57 12.37 3.61
CA LYS A 140 -18.44 13.26 3.28
C LYS A 140 -17.85 13.89 4.53
N ALA A 141 -18.67 14.39 5.45
CA ALA A 141 -18.20 14.99 6.70
C ALA A 141 -17.46 13.97 7.57
N LEU A 142 -17.98 12.74 7.69
CA LEU A 142 -17.32 11.63 8.37
C LEU A 142 -15.99 11.26 7.71
N GLY A 143 -15.96 11.20 6.38
CA GLY A 143 -14.74 11.00 5.60
C GLY A 143 -13.67 12.07 5.90
N CYS A 144 -14.04 13.35 5.83
CA CYS A 144 -13.17 14.47 6.17
C CYS A 144 -12.66 14.40 7.62
N ALA A 145 -13.53 14.05 8.56
CA ALA A 145 -13.15 13.88 9.97
C ALA A 145 -12.09 12.78 10.14
N MET A 146 -12.22 11.65 9.41
CA MET A 146 -11.20 10.61 9.38
C MET A 146 -9.88 11.11 8.77
N ILE A 147 -9.90 11.86 7.66
CA ILE A 147 -8.68 12.47 7.09
C ILE A 147 -7.98 13.35 8.14
N VAL A 148 -8.72 14.24 8.79
CA VAL A 148 -8.16 15.16 9.81
C VAL A 148 -7.57 14.38 10.98
N LEU A 149 -8.29 13.38 11.49
CA LEU A 149 -7.85 12.53 12.59
C LEU A 149 -6.52 11.83 12.26
N PHE A 150 -6.45 11.11 11.13
CA PHE A 150 -5.26 10.35 10.76
C PHE A 150 -4.09 11.23 10.35
N THR A 151 -4.36 12.38 9.73
CA THR A 151 -3.33 13.41 9.45
C THR A 151 -2.73 13.90 10.76
N GLY A 152 -3.57 14.25 11.74
CA GLY A 152 -3.14 14.66 13.08
C GLY A 152 -2.29 13.59 13.77
N ILE A 153 -2.73 12.34 13.77
CA ILE A 153 -1.99 11.25 14.44
C ILE A 153 -0.61 11.04 13.82
N HIS A 154 -0.51 10.96 12.49
CA HIS A 154 0.76 10.72 11.82
C HIS A 154 1.71 11.94 11.86
N MET A 155 1.17 13.14 12.06
CA MET A 155 1.98 14.34 12.34
C MET A 155 2.69 14.30 13.71
N LEU A 156 2.09 13.67 14.72
CA LEU A 156 2.60 13.68 16.10
C LEU A 156 3.84 12.81 16.32
N GLY A 157 4.20 11.94 15.36
CA GLY A 157 5.47 11.23 15.40
C GLY A 157 5.50 9.96 14.56
N VAL A 158 6.67 9.66 14.00
CA VAL A 158 6.91 8.48 13.13
C VAL A 158 6.68 7.17 13.89
N ARG A 159 7.19 7.08 15.13
CA ARG A 159 7.09 5.86 15.94
C ARG A 159 5.64 5.59 16.40
N SER A 160 4.94 6.61 16.89
CA SER A 160 3.53 6.50 17.28
C SER A 160 2.63 6.21 16.09
N GLY A 161 2.82 6.91 14.97
CA GLY A 161 2.12 6.64 13.72
C GLY A 161 2.35 5.23 13.22
N GLY A 162 3.61 4.75 13.27
CA GLY A 162 3.98 3.37 12.94
C GLY A 162 3.31 2.33 13.84
N TYR A 163 3.21 2.58 15.16
CA TYR A 163 2.50 1.66 16.06
C TYR A 163 1.01 1.57 15.78
N LEU A 164 0.35 2.72 15.56
CA LEU A 164 -1.07 2.74 15.17
C LEU A 164 -1.28 2.01 13.85
N GLN A 165 -0.43 2.28 12.86
CA GLN A 165 -0.52 1.62 11.55
C GLN A 165 -0.36 0.11 11.69
N ASN A 166 0.60 -0.35 12.50
CA ASN A 166 0.79 -1.77 12.77
C ASN A 166 -0.47 -2.40 13.38
N LEU A 167 -1.04 -1.76 14.42
CA LEU A 167 -2.25 -2.24 15.08
C LEU A 167 -3.41 -2.37 14.09
N LEU A 168 -3.68 -1.31 13.34
CA LEU A 168 -4.75 -1.28 12.34
C LEU A 168 -4.56 -2.36 11.27
N THR A 169 -3.33 -2.61 10.85
CA THR A 169 -3.03 -3.64 9.85
C THR A 169 -3.20 -5.04 10.41
N ILE A 170 -2.78 -5.29 11.66
CA ILE A 170 -2.97 -6.58 12.33
C ILE A 170 -4.47 -6.88 12.48
N VAL A 171 -5.26 -5.90 12.90
CA VAL A 171 -6.73 -6.02 12.97
C VAL A 171 -7.31 -6.32 11.59
N LYS A 172 -6.90 -5.58 10.55
CA LYS A 172 -7.29 -5.85 9.16
C LYS A 172 -6.99 -7.28 8.74
N LEU A 173 -5.77 -7.76 8.97
CA LEU A 173 -5.35 -9.11 8.63
C LEU A 173 -6.18 -10.16 9.38
N ALA A 174 -6.42 -9.96 10.67
CA ALA A 174 -7.26 -10.84 11.46
C ALA A 174 -8.68 -10.93 10.91
N LEU A 175 -9.28 -9.79 10.51
CA LEU A 175 -10.61 -9.74 9.92
C LEU A 175 -10.68 -10.45 8.56
N VAL A 176 -9.70 -10.22 7.68
CA VAL A 176 -9.61 -10.90 6.38
C VAL A 176 -9.43 -12.41 6.57
N LEU A 177 -8.53 -12.82 7.46
CA LEU A 177 -8.32 -14.24 7.78
C LEU A 177 -9.57 -14.88 8.39
N ALA A 178 -10.28 -14.18 9.28
CA ALA A 178 -11.54 -14.63 9.85
C ALA A 178 -12.60 -14.82 8.76
N PHE A 179 -12.74 -13.86 7.84
CA PHE A 179 -13.67 -13.96 6.71
C PHE A 179 -13.35 -15.14 5.80
N VAL A 180 -12.08 -15.29 5.41
CA VAL A 180 -11.64 -16.40 4.54
C VAL A 180 -11.84 -17.76 5.22
N SER A 181 -11.38 -17.91 6.47
CA SER A 181 -11.49 -19.18 7.19
C SER A 181 -12.94 -19.57 7.48
N ALA A 182 -13.76 -18.64 7.96
CA ALA A 182 -15.18 -18.88 8.20
C ALA A 182 -15.93 -19.16 6.88
N GLY A 183 -15.60 -18.41 5.81
CA GLY A 183 -16.24 -18.58 4.51
C GLY A 183 -15.93 -19.93 3.88
N LEU A 184 -14.66 -20.36 3.91
CA LEU A 184 -14.27 -21.70 3.47
C LEU A 184 -14.89 -22.80 4.34
N TYR A 185 -14.96 -22.61 5.66
CA TYR A 185 -15.60 -23.58 6.54
C TYR A 185 -17.08 -23.76 6.21
N VAL A 186 -17.82 -22.65 6.09
CA VAL A 186 -19.24 -22.68 5.71
C VAL A 186 -19.40 -23.31 4.32
N ALA A 187 -18.59 -22.88 3.35
CA ALA A 187 -18.69 -23.35 1.98
C ALA A 187 -18.36 -24.84 1.79
N LEU A 188 -17.56 -25.44 2.67
CA LEU A 188 -17.11 -26.82 2.51
C LEU A 188 -17.82 -27.81 3.44
N TYR A 189 -18.35 -27.36 4.58
CA TYR A 189 -18.84 -28.26 5.64
C TYR A 189 -20.28 -28.00 6.09
N VAL A 190 -20.93 -26.91 5.65
CA VAL A 190 -22.31 -26.61 6.04
C VAL A 190 -23.26 -26.93 4.89
N GLU A 191 -23.78 -28.15 4.89
CA GLU A 191 -24.65 -28.69 3.81
C GLU A 191 -25.95 -27.90 3.59
N GLN A 192 -26.39 -27.15 4.61
CA GLN A 192 -27.67 -26.42 4.60
C GLN A 192 -27.59 -25.07 3.87
N ILE A 193 -26.39 -24.57 3.61
CA ILE A 193 -26.19 -23.32 2.88
C ILE A 193 -25.90 -23.68 1.43
N PRO A 194 -26.69 -23.23 0.44
CA PRO A 194 -26.45 -23.54 -0.96
C PRO A 194 -25.18 -22.83 -1.43
N VAL A 195 -24.06 -23.55 -1.40
CA VAL A 195 -22.77 -23.10 -1.92
C VAL A 195 -22.79 -23.25 -3.43
N THR A 196 -22.32 -22.24 -4.14
CA THR A 196 -22.40 -22.23 -5.59
C THR A 196 -21.26 -23.03 -6.20
N LYS A 197 -21.58 -23.79 -7.25
CA LYS A 197 -20.57 -24.49 -8.06
C LYS A 197 -20.14 -23.64 -9.26
N SER A 198 -20.07 -22.32 -9.09
CA SER A 198 -19.77 -21.37 -10.16
C SER A 198 -18.48 -21.71 -10.91
N MET A 199 -17.47 -22.25 -10.22
CA MET A 199 -16.21 -22.67 -10.84
C MET A 199 -16.34 -23.88 -11.78
N SER A 200 -17.42 -24.66 -11.70
CA SER A 200 -17.65 -25.85 -12.55
C SER A 200 -18.53 -25.58 -13.78
N THR A 201 -19.19 -24.42 -13.83
CA THR A 201 -20.18 -24.06 -14.85
C THR A 201 -19.84 -22.76 -15.59
N GLY A 202 -18.56 -22.37 -15.63
CA GLY A 202 -18.14 -21.12 -16.25
C GLY A 202 -18.44 -21.07 -17.75
N ASN A 203 -18.94 -19.93 -18.23
CA ASN A 203 -19.08 -19.65 -19.66
C ASN A 203 -17.71 -19.60 -20.36
N ALA A 204 -17.70 -19.59 -21.69
CA ALA A 204 -16.47 -19.36 -22.45
C ALA A 204 -15.85 -18.01 -22.04
N VAL A 205 -14.52 -17.95 -21.93
CA VAL A 205 -13.81 -16.71 -21.55
C VAL A 205 -14.09 -15.62 -22.58
N ALA A 206 -14.65 -14.50 -22.12
CA ALA A 206 -14.78 -13.29 -22.93
C ALA A 206 -13.43 -12.56 -22.97
N TRP A 207 -12.56 -12.99 -23.89
CA TRP A 207 -11.19 -12.48 -24.00
C TRP A 207 -11.09 -10.96 -24.15
N GLY A 208 -12.12 -10.31 -24.72
CA GLY A 208 -12.20 -8.85 -24.85
C GLY A 208 -12.13 -8.12 -23.52
N GLY A 209 -12.67 -8.68 -22.43
CA GLY A 209 -12.62 -8.07 -21.10
C GLY A 209 -11.32 -8.29 -20.33
N THR A 210 -10.35 -9.03 -20.88
CA THR A 210 -9.09 -9.37 -20.17
C THR A 210 -8.28 -8.12 -19.82
N GLY A 211 -8.29 -7.13 -20.72
CA GLY A 211 -7.61 -5.87 -20.56
C GLY A 211 -8.11 -5.08 -19.35
N LEU A 212 -9.41 -4.76 -19.38
CA LEU A 212 -10.15 -4.18 -18.26
C LEU A 212 -9.97 -4.98 -16.96
N GLY A 213 -10.08 -6.32 -17.04
CA GLY A 213 -9.90 -7.21 -15.89
C GLY A 213 -8.53 -7.03 -15.22
N LEU A 214 -7.45 -7.07 -16.02
CA LEU A 214 -6.09 -6.87 -15.50
C LEU A 214 -5.85 -5.44 -15.00
N LEU A 215 -6.50 -4.42 -15.56
CA LEU A 215 -6.46 -3.06 -15.03
C LEU A 215 -7.02 -2.99 -13.60
N TYR A 216 -8.21 -3.53 -13.39
CA TYR A 216 -8.84 -3.53 -12.06
C TYR A 216 -8.08 -4.41 -11.06
N VAL A 217 -7.51 -5.53 -11.51
CA VAL A 217 -6.61 -6.35 -10.69
C VAL A 217 -5.34 -5.57 -10.33
N ALA A 218 -4.65 -4.95 -11.29
CA ALA A 218 -3.43 -4.17 -11.06
C ALA A 218 -3.68 -3.02 -10.08
N TYR A 219 -4.83 -2.35 -10.17
CA TYR A 219 -5.27 -1.36 -9.21
C TYR A 219 -5.46 -1.96 -7.80
N ALA A 220 -6.12 -3.11 -7.68
CA ALA A 220 -6.32 -3.76 -6.38
C ALA A 220 -5.00 -4.20 -5.71
N TYR A 221 -3.98 -4.51 -6.51
CA TYR A 221 -2.63 -4.82 -6.05
C TYR A 221 -1.73 -3.60 -5.82
N SER A 222 -2.19 -2.38 -6.12
CA SER A 222 -1.40 -1.16 -5.92
C SER A 222 -0.92 -1.02 -4.47
N GLY A 223 0.25 -0.40 -4.26
CA GLY A 223 0.85 -0.28 -2.93
C GLY A 223 1.88 -1.36 -2.57
N TRP A 224 2.17 -2.30 -3.48
CA TRP A 224 3.26 -3.28 -3.33
C TRP A 224 4.64 -2.63 -3.13
N ASN A 225 4.82 -1.40 -3.60
CA ASN A 225 6.02 -0.56 -3.47
C ASN A 225 6.05 0.29 -2.19
N SER A 226 5.04 0.23 -1.30
CA SER A 226 4.83 1.27 -0.29
C SER A 226 5.98 1.47 0.70
N ALA A 227 6.66 0.39 1.12
CA ALA A 227 7.81 0.48 2.02
C ALA A 227 8.98 1.29 1.42
N ALA A 228 9.08 1.36 0.10
CA ALA A 228 10.12 2.13 -0.60
C ALA A 228 10.02 3.63 -0.31
N TYR A 229 8.81 4.18 -0.10
CA TYR A 229 8.63 5.60 0.23
C TYR A 229 9.19 5.97 1.61
N LEU A 230 9.29 4.99 2.51
CA LEU A 230 9.76 5.17 3.90
C LEU A 230 11.23 4.78 4.09
N ALA A 231 11.99 4.55 3.01
CA ALA A 231 13.33 3.96 3.09
C ALA A 231 14.31 4.72 4.00
N GLU A 232 14.20 6.06 4.11
CA GLU A 232 15.02 6.89 5.01
C GLU A 232 14.65 6.71 6.49
N GLU A 233 13.44 6.25 6.80
CA GLU A 233 12.95 6.00 8.16
C GLU A 233 13.13 4.53 8.60
N VAL A 234 13.55 3.64 7.69
CA VAL A 234 13.81 2.22 8.00
C VAL A 234 15.18 2.04 8.66
N LYS A 235 15.26 1.24 9.72
CA LYS A 235 16.48 1.01 10.53
C LYS A 235 17.64 0.41 9.74
N ASP A 236 17.40 -0.71 9.05
CA ASP A 236 18.37 -1.38 8.18
C ASP A 236 17.70 -1.57 6.81
N PRO A 237 17.73 -0.55 5.93
CA PRO A 237 16.99 -0.57 4.68
C PRO A 237 17.49 -1.68 3.73
N ILE A 238 18.80 -1.98 3.75
CA ILE A 238 19.42 -2.98 2.87
C ILE A 238 18.83 -4.37 3.11
N LYS A 239 18.62 -4.75 4.38
CA LYS A 239 18.03 -6.06 4.72
C LYS A 239 16.51 -6.02 4.83
N THR A 240 15.96 -4.90 5.29
CA THR A 240 14.54 -4.80 5.65
C THR A 240 13.65 -4.59 4.44
N LEU A 241 14.02 -3.69 3.52
CA LEU A 241 13.16 -3.32 2.40
C LEU A 241 12.90 -4.50 1.46
N PRO A 242 13.90 -5.29 1.02
CA PRO A 242 13.64 -6.44 0.16
C PRO A 242 12.68 -7.43 0.80
N ARG A 243 12.91 -7.77 2.08
CA ARG A 243 12.06 -8.73 2.81
C ARG A 243 10.65 -8.21 2.99
N ALA A 244 10.49 -6.93 3.35
CA ALA A 244 9.19 -6.33 3.60
C ALA A 244 8.33 -6.25 2.34
N LEU A 245 8.92 -5.81 1.22
CA LEU A 245 8.24 -5.75 -0.08
C LEU A 245 7.81 -7.15 -0.53
N ILE A 246 8.72 -8.12 -0.53
CA ILE A 246 8.43 -9.49 -0.99
C ILE A 246 7.39 -10.19 -0.10
N VAL A 247 7.58 -10.19 1.23
CA VAL A 247 6.68 -10.88 2.16
C VAL A 247 5.29 -10.23 2.16
N GLY A 248 5.22 -8.90 2.16
CA GLY A 248 3.95 -8.18 2.13
C GLY A 248 3.16 -8.46 0.84
N THR A 249 3.84 -8.48 -0.31
CA THR A 249 3.21 -8.78 -1.60
C THR A 249 2.77 -10.24 -1.72
N LEU A 250 3.59 -11.20 -1.29
CA LEU A 250 3.23 -12.63 -1.31
C LEU A 250 2.03 -12.93 -0.42
N LEU A 251 2.04 -12.42 0.82
CA LEU A 251 0.93 -12.64 1.76
C LEU A 251 -0.37 -12.05 1.21
N THR A 252 -0.32 -10.82 0.69
CA THR A 252 -1.51 -10.17 0.13
C THR A 252 -2.02 -10.92 -1.09
N THR A 253 -1.12 -11.41 -1.95
CA THR A 253 -1.49 -12.24 -3.11
C THR A 253 -2.24 -13.50 -2.71
N ALA A 254 -1.73 -14.23 -1.71
CA ALA A 254 -2.40 -15.42 -1.20
C ALA A 254 -3.80 -15.09 -0.65
N LEU A 255 -3.93 -14.02 0.14
CA LEU A 255 -5.21 -13.58 0.69
C LEU A 255 -6.22 -13.18 -0.40
N TYR A 256 -5.77 -12.49 -1.45
CA TYR A 256 -6.64 -12.06 -2.55
C TYR A 256 -7.18 -13.24 -3.35
N VAL A 257 -6.32 -14.22 -3.66
CA VAL A 257 -6.75 -15.45 -4.35
C VAL A 257 -7.75 -16.23 -3.48
N LEU A 258 -7.48 -16.36 -2.18
CA LEU A 258 -8.39 -17.04 -1.25
C LEU A 258 -9.72 -16.31 -1.07
N LEU A 259 -9.72 -14.97 -1.01
CA LEU A 259 -10.94 -14.17 -0.95
C LEU A 259 -11.80 -14.36 -2.19
N ASN A 260 -11.20 -14.31 -3.38
CA ASN A 260 -11.92 -14.53 -4.63
C ASN A 260 -12.50 -15.94 -4.72
N LEU A 261 -11.75 -16.95 -4.25
CA LEU A 261 -12.28 -18.30 -4.11
C LEU A 261 -13.52 -18.33 -3.21
N VAL A 262 -13.47 -17.68 -2.04
CA VAL A 262 -14.62 -17.59 -1.13
C VAL A 262 -15.81 -16.88 -1.78
N TYR A 263 -15.60 -15.79 -2.52
CA TYR A 263 -16.68 -15.07 -3.20
C TYR A 263 -17.40 -15.97 -4.22
N PHE A 264 -16.65 -16.70 -5.05
CA PHE A 264 -17.23 -17.60 -6.05
C PHE A 264 -17.80 -18.90 -5.46
N LEU A 265 -17.51 -19.22 -4.20
CA LEU A 265 -18.23 -20.26 -3.46
C LEU A 265 -19.52 -19.71 -2.84
N ALA A 266 -19.50 -18.46 -2.38
CA ALA A 266 -20.62 -17.81 -1.69
C ALA A 266 -21.75 -17.35 -2.60
N VAL A 267 -21.43 -16.92 -3.82
CA VAL A 267 -22.37 -16.20 -4.70
C VAL A 267 -22.27 -16.75 -6.14
N PRO A 268 -23.40 -16.91 -6.86
CA PRO A 268 -23.37 -17.29 -8.27
C PRO A 268 -22.59 -16.27 -9.09
N ALA A 269 -21.80 -16.72 -10.07
CA ALA A 269 -21.00 -15.81 -10.90
C ALA A 269 -21.84 -14.73 -11.63
N SER A 270 -23.09 -15.06 -11.99
CA SER A 270 -24.05 -14.11 -12.58
C SER A 270 -24.39 -12.96 -11.65
N ASP A 271 -24.53 -13.25 -10.36
CA ASP A 271 -24.98 -12.29 -9.34
C ASP A 271 -23.80 -11.45 -8.85
N LEU A 272 -22.57 -11.95 -9.01
CA LEU A 272 -21.35 -11.18 -8.81
C LEU A 272 -21.08 -10.20 -9.95
N ALA A 273 -21.51 -10.49 -11.17
CA ALA A 273 -21.22 -9.66 -12.34
C ALA A 273 -21.77 -8.23 -12.15
N GLY A 274 -20.86 -7.25 -12.05
CA GLY A 274 -21.19 -5.84 -11.87
C GLY A 274 -21.48 -5.43 -10.42
N GLU A 275 -21.48 -6.37 -9.47
CA GLU A 275 -21.71 -6.07 -8.05
C GLU A 275 -20.54 -5.26 -7.47
N LYS A 276 -20.85 -4.14 -6.83
CA LYS A 276 -19.84 -3.23 -6.24
C LYS A 276 -19.44 -3.62 -4.82
N ALA A 277 -20.31 -4.31 -4.09
CA ALA A 277 -20.11 -4.74 -2.71
C ALA A 277 -20.03 -6.27 -2.59
N VAL A 278 -19.18 -6.88 -3.43
CA VAL A 278 -18.96 -8.33 -3.51
C VAL A 278 -18.74 -8.96 -2.13
N ALA A 279 -17.95 -8.31 -1.28
CA ALA A 279 -17.64 -8.81 0.05
C ALA A 279 -18.87 -8.84 0.97
N ALA A 280 -19.70 -7.79 0.94
CA ALA A 280 -20.93 -7.71 1.73
C ALA A 280 -21.99 -8.71 1.23
N LEU A 281 -22.14 -8.84 -0.10
CA LEU A 281 -23.04 -9.82 -0.70
C LEU A 281 -22.63 -11.26 -0.32
N SER A 282 -21.35 -11.56 -0.43
CA SER A 282 -20.79 -12.86 -0.03
C SER A 282 -21.01 -13.14 1.46
N ALA A 283 -20.79 -12.14 2.32
CA ALA A 283 -21.06 -12.26 3.75
C ALA A 283 -22.55 -12.58 4.03
N GLY A 284 -23.46 -11.88 3.32
CA GLY A 284 -24.91 -12.08 3.37
C GLY A 284 -25.32 -13.52 3.09
N ASN A 285 -24.81 -14.07 1.98
CA ASN A 285 -25.10 -15.44 1.56
C ASN A 285 -24.51 -16.51 2.48
N LEU A 286 -23.37 -16.24 3.11
CA LEU A 286 -22.66 -17.22 3.95
C LEU A 286 -23.10 -17.25 5.41
N PHE A 287 -23.38 -16.09 6.03
CA PHE A 287 -23.40 -16.01 7.49
C PHE A 287 -24.68 -15.43 8.10
N GLY A 288 -25.63 -14.98 7.27
CA GLY A 288 -26.85 -14.30 7.72
C GLY A 288 -26.59 -12.90 8.29
N ALA A 289 -27.67 -12.17 8.60
CA ALA A 289 -27.63 -10.72 8.82
C ALA A 289 -26.69 -10.26 9.95
N LYS A 290 -26.69 -10.93 11.12
CA LYS A 290 -25.88 -10.50 12.28
C LYS A 290 -24.37 -10.62 12.03
N VAL A 291 -23.94 -11.73 11.44
CA VAL A 291 -22.51 -11.94 11.14
C VAL A 291 -22.09 -11.14 9.92
N THR A 292 -23.00 -10.93 8.96
CA THR A 292 -22.80 -9.97 7.85
C THR A 292 -22.52 -8.57 8.37
N ALA A 293 -23.30 -8.10 9.36
CA ALA A 293 -23.07 -6.80 9.97
C ALA A 293 -21.70 -6.72 10.68
N PHE A 294 -21.27 -7.79 11.36
CA PHE A 294 -19.92 -7.87 11.94
C PHE A 294 -18.83 -7.73 10.86
N PHE A 295 -18.97 -8.42 9.72
CA PHE A 295 -17.99 -8.29 8.63
C PHE A 295 -18.05 -6.93 7.94
N ASN A 296 -19.23 -6.32 7.77
CA ASN A 296 -19.36 -4.95 7.27
C ASN A 296 -18.62 -3.96 8.17
N LEU A 297 -18.74 -4.09 9.48
CA LEU A 297 -17.97 -3.31 10.44
C LEU A 297 -16.46 -3.61 10.34
N GLY A 298 -16.11 -4.86 10.06
CA GLY A 298 -14.74 -5.26 9.74
C GLY A 298 -14.21 -4.54 8.49
N PHE A 299 -14.97 -4.52 7.40
CA PHE A 299 -14.60 -3.84 6.15
C PHE A 299 -14.42 -2.34 6.35
N PHE A 300 -15.25 -1.70 7.20
CA PHE A 300 -15.03 -0.33 7.67
C PHE A 300 -13.61 -0.16 8.25
N PHE A 301 -13.21 -0.98 9.22
CA PHE A 301 -11.88 -0.86 9.84
C PHE A 301 -10.73 -1.20 8.90
N ILE A 302 -10.95 -2.11 7.94
CA ILE A 302 -9.97 -2.44 6.90
C ILE A 302 -9.69 -1.20 6.04
N LEU A 303 -10.73 -0.51 5.60
CA LEU A 303 -10.62 0.70 4.77
C LEU A 303 -10.03 1.87 5.56
N VAL A 304 -10.40 2.05 6.83
CA VAL A 304 -9.76 3.02 7.75
C VAL A 304 -8.25 2.75 7.86
N SER A 305 -7.83 1.48 7.93
CA SER A 305 -6.42 1.11 7.96
C SER A 305 -5.69 1.44 6.64
N THR A 306 -6.36 1.31 5.49
CA THR A 306 -5.82 1.71 4.17
C THR A 306 -5.69 3.22 4.07
N LEU A 307 -6.71 3.96 4.50
CA LEU A 307 -6.67 5.42 4.64
C LEU A 307 -5.45 5.86 5.45
N SER A 308 -5.28 5.28 6.65
CA SER A 308 -4.15 5.57 7.53
C SER A 308 -2.80 5.33 6.85
N ALA A 309 -2.65 4.24 6.10
CA ALA A 309 -1.43 3.93 5.36
C ALA A 309 -1.12 4.99 4.29
N ASN A 310 -2.12 5.39 3.50
CA ASN A 310 -1.95 6.40 2.44
C ASN A 310 -1.58 7.77 3.01
N ILE A 311 -2.16 8.17 4.15
CA ILE A 311 -1.80 9.40 4.88
C ILE A 311 -0.35 9.34 5.38
N MET A 312 0.10 8.17 5.84
CA MET A 312 1.46 8.00 6.35
C MET A 312 2.53 8.11 5.25
N LEU A 313 2.26 7.58 4.06
CA LEU A 313 3.24 7.38 2.99
C LEU A 313 3.55 8.62 2.16
N GLY A 314 2.52 9.20 1.52
CA GLY A 314 2.73 10.22 0.50
C GLY A 314 3.48 11.49 0.92
N PRO A 315 3.42 11.97 2.19
CA PRO A 315 4.19 13.15 2.62
C PRO A 315 5.70 13.03 2.40
N ARG A 316 6.25 11.80 2.30
CA ARG A 316 7.66 11.54 2.06
C ARG A 316 8.09 11.91 0.65
N VAL A 317 7.19 11.82 -0.33
CA VAL A 317 7.47 12.22 -1.71
C VAL A 317 7.60 13.74 -1.79
N TYR A 318 6.65 14.49 -1.23
CA TYR A 318 6.66 15.95 -1.32
C TYR A 318 7.75 16.57 -0.46
N PHE A 319 8.07 15.92 0.66
CA PHE A 319 9.26 16.24 1.46
C PHE A 319 10.55 16.09 0.63
N ALA A 320 10.72 14.99 -0.10
CA ALA A 320 11.88 14.77 -0.95
C ALA A 320 11.95 15.81 -2.10
N MET A 321 10.83 16.07 -2.77
CA MET A 321 10.74 17.11 -3.80
C MET A 321 11.10 18.50 -3.25
N ALA A 322 10.62 18.83 -2.04
CA ALA A 322 10.88 20.12 -1.42
C ALA A 322 12.36 20.29 -1.01
N ARG A 323 13.02 19.22 -0.55
CA ARG A 323 14.48 19.23 -0.30
C ARG A 323 15.28 19.57 -1.56
N ASP A 324 14.76 19.17 -2.70
CA ASP A 324 15.35 19.43 -4.02
C ASP A 324 14.88 20.74 -4.66
N ASN A 325 14.19 21.62 -3.92
CA ASN A 325 13.62 22.88 -4.44
C ASN A 325 12.61 22.70 -5.60
N LEU A 326 12.07 21.48 -5.77
CA LEU A 326 11.07 21.13 -6.78
C LEU A 326 9.64 21.14 -6.23
N PHE A 327 9.46 21.59 -4.99
CA PHE A 327 8.18 21.78 -4.33
C PHE A 327 8.29 22.87 -3.25
N PHE A 328 7.17 23.26 -2.63
CA PHE A 328 7.14 24.31 -1.62
C PHE A 328 8.15 24.03 -0.48
N GLN A 329 9.10 24.94 -0.25
CA GLN A 329 10.18 24.72 0.74
C GLN A 329 9.68 24.51 2.18
N ALA A 330 8.47 24.97 2.50
CA ALA A 330 7.84 24.67 3.79
C ALA A 330 7.65 23.15 4.02
N ALA A 331 7.43 22.37 2.96
CA ALA A 331 7.29 20.91 3.01
C ALA A 331 8.61 20.17 3.31
N ALA A 332 9.78 20.82 3.14
CA ALA A 332 11.07 20.25 3.53
C ALA A 332 11.35 20.35 5.04
N ARG A 333 10.55 21.11 5.80
CA ARG A 333 10.79 21.33 7.24
C ARG A 333 10.33 20.14 8.06
N ILE A 334 11.24 19.60 8.87
CA ILE A 334 10.94 18.56 9.86
C ILE A 334 10.63 19.24 11.20
N SER A 335 9.53 18.84 11.84
CA SER A 335 9.20 19.32 13.20
C SER A 335 10.28 18.87 14.20
N PRO A 336 10.92 19.78 14.95
CA PRO A 336 11.90 19.41 15.98
C PRO A 336 11.30 18.52 17.08
N LYS A 337 10.01 18.74 17.39
CA LYS A 337 9.27 18.02 18.44
C LYS A 337 8.85 16.62 17.98
N PHE A 338 8.35 16.49 16.75
CA PHE A 338 7.71 15.26 16.28
C PHE A 338 8.59 14.43 15.33
N GLY A 339 9.60 15.02 14.70
CA GLY A 339 10.47 14.35 13.74
C GLY A 339 9.79 14.00 12.41
N THR A 340 8.71 14.70 12.06
CA THR A 340 7.87 14.47 10.87
C THR A 340 7.78 15.72 9.97
N PRO A 341 7.59 15.56 8.65
CA PRO A 341 7.37 16.68 7.73
C PRO A 341 5.93 17.19 7.80
N VAL A 342 5.62 17.98 8.82
CA VAL A 342 4.24 18.42 9.15
C VAL A 342 3.54 19.10 7.98
N VAL A 343 4.22 19.98 7.24
CA VAL A 343 3.60 20.70 6.12
C VAL A 343 3.22 19.73 4.99
N SER A 344 4.03 18.71 4.72
CA SER A 344 3.71 17.70 3.71
C SER A 344 2.46 16.90 4.08
N PHE A 345 2.28 16.58 5.37
CA PHE A 345 1.04 15.95 5.87
C PHE A 345 -0.18 16.85 5.68
N LEU A 346 -0.07 18.13 6.05
CA LEU A 346 -1.17 19.09 5.91
C LEU A 346 -1.59 19.29 4.45
N LEU A 347 -0.62 19.41 3.53
CA LEU A 347 -0.91 19.56 2.10
C LEU A 347 -1.63 18.33 1.55
N GLN A 348 -1.18 17.13 1.92
CA GLN A 348 -1.84 15.89 1.49
C GLN A 348 -3.26 15.75 2.05
N GLY A 349 -3.42 16.01 3.35
CA GLY A 349 -4.71 15.95 4.03
C GLY A 349 -5.72 16.96 3.46
N LEU A 350 -5.26 18.19 3.19
CA LEU A 350 -6.08 19.21 2.53
C LEU A 350 -6.55 18.75 1.15
N LEU A 351 -5.63 18.21 0.34
CA LEU A 351 -5.99 17.71 -0.99
C LEU A 351 -6.96 16.52 -0.93
N ALA A 352 -6.78 15.61 0.03
CA ALA A 352 -7.73 14.51 0.23
C ALA A 352 -9.12 15.02 0.63
N ILE A 353 -9.22 16.05 1.48
CA ILE A 353 -10.50 16.70 1.83
C ILE A 353 -11.14 17.35 0.58
N ILE A 354 -10.36 18.01 -0.28
CA ILE A 354 -10.86 18.57 -1.54
C ILE A 354 -11.47 17.47 -2.43
N TYR A 355 -10.85 16.28 -2.49
CA TYR A 355 -11.42 15.16 -3.23
C TYR A 355 -12.74 14.64 -2.65
N ILE A 356 -12.84 14.55 -1.32
CA ILE A 356 -14.08 14.15 -0.67
C ILE A 356 -15.21 15.16 -0.96
N ILE A 357 -14.94 16.45 -0.81
CA ILE A 357 -15.96 17.50 -0.98
C ILE A 357 -16.40 17.60 -2.44
N SER A 358 -15.44 17.65 -3.37
CA SER A 358 -15.73 17.75 -4.82
C SER A 358 -16.48 16.52 -5.36
N GLY A 359 -16.39 15.36 -4.69
CA GLY A 359 -17.03 14.13 -5.14
C GLY A 359 -16.41 13.52 -6.40
N THR A 360 -15.25 14.03 -6.83
CA THR A 360 -14.57 13.63 -8.07
C THR A 360 -13.79 12.33 -7.94
N TYR A 361 -13.83 11.65 -6.78
CA TYR A 361 -12.98 10.49 -6.50
C TYR A 361 -13.32 9.25 -7.34
N GLU A 362 -14.59 9.00 -7.71
CA GLU A 362 -14.94 7.89 -8.62
C GLU A 362 -14.31 8.13 -9.99
N GLN A 363 -14.42 9.36 -10.50
CA GLN A 363 -13.79 9.77 -11.75
C GLN A 363 -12.26 9.63 -11.64
N ILE A 364 -11.68 10.14 -10.55
CA ILE A 364 -10.24 10.03 -10.31
C ILE A 364 -9.81 8.57 -10.27
N GLN A 365 -10.52 7.68 -9.55
CA GLN A 365 -10.23 6.24 -9.49
C GLN A 365 -10.16 5.62 -10.89
N THR A 366 -11.10 5.95 -11.76
CA THR A 366 -11.10 5.50 -13.17
C THR A 366 -9.83 5.94 -13.91
N TYR A 367 -9.30 7.13 -13.60
CA TYR A 367 -8.06 7.67 -14.19
C TYR A 367 -6.76 7.23 -13.46
N MET A 368 -6.87 6.76 -12.21
CA MET A 368 -5.72 6.44 -11.33
C MET A 368 -4.91 5.25 -11.82
N GLY A 369 -5.58 4.17 -12.24
CA GLY A 369 -4.92 2.93 -12.63
C GLY A 369 -3.92 3.16 -13.77
N PHE A 370 -4.30 4.00 -14.73
CA PHE A 370 -3.44 4.36 -15.86
C PHE A 370 -2.24 5.22 -15.42
N ALA A 371 -2.48 6.35 -14.75
CA ALA A 371 -1.41 7.29 -14.39
C ALA A 371 -0.37 6.66 -13.45
N LEU A 372 -0.82 5.81 -12.51
CA LEU A 372 0.04 5.12 -11.57
C LEU A 372 0.82 3.96 -12.19
N ALA A 373 0.40 3.42 -13.34
CA ALA A 373 1.13 2.34 -14.02
C ALA A 373 2.36 2.85 -14.81
N ILE A 374 2.35 4.11 -15.26
CA ILE A 374 3.40 4.66 -16.13
C ILE A 374 4.77 4.70 -15.42
N PHE A 375 4.85 5.34 -14.26
CA PHE A 375 6.14 5.59 -13.61
C PHE A 375 6.82 4.35 -13.03
N PRO A 376 6.11 3.34 -12.51
CA PRO A 376 6.73 2.07 -12.18
C PRO A 376 7.39 1.37 -13.37
N VAL A 377 6.78 1.43 -14.56
CA VAL A 377 7.42 0.90 -15.78
C VAL A 377 8.71 1.66 -16.07
N VAL A 378 8.70 2.99 -16.00
CA VAL A 378 9.90 3.82 -16.21
C VAL A 378 10.97 3.52 -15.14
N ALA A 379 10.59 3.31 -13.88
CA ALA A 379 11.51 2.95 -12.81
C ALA A 379 12.18 1.59 -13.04
N VAL A 380 11.42 0.58 -13.50
CA VAL A 380 11.95 -0.74 -13.83
C VAL A 380 12.85 -0.70 -15.08
N ILE A 381 12.51 0.11 -16.09
CA ILE A 381 13.43 0.41 -17.20
C ILE A 381 14.72 1.07 -16.67
N GLY A 382 14.58 1.99 -15.73
CA GLY A 382 15.70 2.64 -15.04
C GLY A 382 16.61 1.66 -14.33
N LEU A 383 16.05 0.64 -13.66
CA LEU A 383 16.83 -0.45 -13.06
C LEU A 383 17.67 -1.21 -14.09
N MET A 384 17.07 -1.56 -15.23
CA MET A 384 17.78 -2.27 -16.31
C MET A 384 18.92 -1.41 -16.89
N LYS A 385 18.68 -0.11 -17.08
CA LYS A 385 19.69 0.86 -17.50
C LYS A 385 20.83 0.94 -16.47
N LEU A 386 20.49 1.09 -15.18
CA LEU A 386 21.46 1.19 -14.09
C LEU A 386 22.36 -0.05 -14.00
N ARG A 387 21.80 -1.25 -14.17
CA ARG A 387 22.60 -2.49 -14.21
C ARG A 387 23.61 -2.53 -15.36
N LYS A 388 23.29 -1.93 -16.50
CA LYS A 388 24.18 -1.86 -17.65
C LYS A 388 25.30 -0.83 -17.45
N GLU A 389 24.96 0.33 -16.89
CA GLU A 389 25.87 1.47 -16.74
C GLU A 389 26.75 1.40 -15.49
N ARG A 390 26.26 0.77 -14.42
CA ARG A 390 26.93 0.70 -13.11
C ARG A 390 27.07 -0.75 -12.61
N PRO A 391 27.86 -1.58 -13.32
CA PRO A 391 28.10 -2.97 -12.94
C PRO A 391 28.93 -3.11 -11.66
N ASP A 392 29.47 -2.01 -11.12
CA ASP A 392 30.21 -1.89 -9.86
C ASP A 392 29.33 -2.06 -8.62
N LEU A 393 28.02 -1.81 -8.72
CA LEU A 393 27.07 -1.88 -7.60
C LEU A 393 26.69 -3.32 -7.21
N ARG A 394 27.62 -4.29 -7.34
CA ARG A 394 27.34 -5.74 -7.23
C ARG A 394 26.97 -6.22 -5.84
N ASP A 395 27.43 -5.53 -4.80
CA ASP A 395 27.37 -6.01 -3.42
C ASP A 395 26.00 -5.83 -2.74
N HIS A 396 25.02 -5.26 -3.45
CA HIS A 396 23.67 -5.03 -2.94
C HIS A 396 22.68 -6.11 -3.37
N TYR A 397 21.46 -6.07 -2.84
CA TYR A 397 20.38 -6.96 -3.25
C TYR A 397 20.18 -6.90 -4.77
N ARG A 398 20.01 -8.06 -5.40
CA ARG A 398 19.77 -8.18 -6.84
C ARG A 398 18.43 -8.84 -7.10
N THR A 399 17.66 -8.22 -7.99
CA THR A 399 16.43 -8.76 -8.57
C THR A 399 16.71 -10.17 -9.13
N PRO A 400 16.02 -11.21 -8.61
CA PRO A 400 16.12 -12.58 -9.09
C PRO A 400 15.60 -12.74 -10.52
N TRP A 401 16.00 -13.82 -11.20
CA TRP A 401 15.61 -14.17 -12.57
C TRP A 401 15.78 -13.04 -13.59
N TYR A 402 16.79 -12.19 -13.42
CA TYR A 402 17.10 -11.17 -14.40
C TYR A 402 17.57 -11.79 -15.73
N PRO A 403 17.09 -11.30 -16.90
CA PRO A 403 16.21 -10.16 -17.12
C PRO A 403 14.70 -10.51 -17.20
N VAL A 404 14.30 -11.75 -16.96
CA VAL A 404 12.91 -12.21 -17.08
C VAL A 404 11.96 -11.44 -16.15
N THR A 405 12.31 -11.25 -14.88
CA THR A 405 11.48 -10.52 -13.91
C THR A 405 11.11 -9.09 -14.35
N PRO A 406 12.07 -8.20 -14.68
CA PRO A 406 11.73 -6.86 -15.15
C PRO A 406 11.03 -6.86 -16.52
N LEU A 407 11.38 -7.76 -17.43
CA LEU A 407 10.72 -7.86 -18.74
C LEU A 407 9.25 -8.29 -18.61
N PHE A 408 8.96 -9.24 -17.72
CA PHE A 408 7.58 -9.65 -17.41
C PHE A 408 6.78 -8.49 -16.84
N PHE A 409 7.35 -7.77 -15.84
CA PHE A 409 6.70 -6.59 -15.26
C PHE A 409 6.38 -5.55 -16.34
N ILE A 410 7.37 -5.16 -17.16
CA ILE A 410 7.18 -4.17 -18.22
C ILE A 410 6.12 -4.67 -19.23
N GLY A 411 6.22 -5.92 -19.69
CA GLY A 411 5.32 -6.46 -20.70
C GLY A 411 3.85 -6.46 -20.26
N VAL A 412 3.56 -6.97 -19.05
CA VAL A 412 2.19 -7.01 -18.52
C VAL A 412 1.69 -5.61 -18.17
N SER A 413 2.53 -4.74 -17.58
CA SER A 413 2.13 -3.35 -17.32
C SER A 413 1.84 -2.57 -18.60
N VAL A 414 2.65 -2.72 -19.65
CA VAL A 414 2.38 -2.10 -20.96
C VAL A 414 1.09 -2.65 -21.56
N PHE A 415 0.86 -3.97 -21.47
CA PHE A 415 -0.41 -4.56 -21.89
C PHE A 415 -1.60 -3.92 -21.16
N VAL A 416 -1.54 -3.78 -19.83
CA VAL A 416 -2.59 -3.14 -19.04
C VAL A 416 -2.80 -1.68 -19.46
N ILE A 417 -1.72 -0.92 -19.65
CA ILE A 417 -1.79 0.49 -20.09
C ILE A 417 -2.46 0.60 -21.47
N VAL A 418 -2.08 -0.27 -22.42
CA VAL A 418 -2.66 -0.28 -23.77
C VAL A 418 -4.12 -0.73 -23.74
N ALA A 419 -4.45 -1.76 -22.98
CA ALA A 419 -5.83 -2.20 -22.78
C ALA A 419 -6.70 -1.08 -22.19
N SER A 420 -6.18 -0.36 -21.19
CA SER A 420 -6.89 0.77 -20.57
C SER A 420 -7.18 1.87 -21.59
N LEU A 421 -6.25 2.15 -22.51
CA LEU A 421 -6.46 3.13 -23.58
C LEU A 421 -7.54 2.70 -24.58
N ILE A 422 -7.73 1.41 -24.79
CA ILE A 422 -8.75 0.87 -25.69
C ILE A 422 -10.12 0.92 -25.00
N ASP A 423 -10.20 0.44 -23.76
CA ASP A 423 -11.47 0.27 -23.04
C ASP A 423 -11.98 1.57 -22.41
N SER A 424 -11.08 2.50 -22.08
CA SER A 424 -11.38 3.74 -21.35
C SER A 424 -10.52 4.89 -21.91
N TYR A 425 -10.70 5.17 -23.19
CA TYR A 425 -9.87 6.11 -23.95
C TYR A 425 -9.91 7.54 -23.39
N VAL A 426 -11.12 8.07 -23.12
CA VAL A 426 -11.30 9.44 -22.62
C VAL A 426 -10.65 9.58 -21.25
N GLU A 427 -10.85 8.58 -20.41
CA GLU A 427 -10.30 8.47 -19.07
C GLU A 427 -8.77 8.51 -19.09
N CYS A 428 -8.16 7.72 -19.96
CA CYS A 428 -6.72 7.68 -20.12
C CYS A 428 -6.17 8.99 -20.70
N LEU A 429 -6.90 9.67 -21.60
CA LEU A 429 -6.50 10.99 -22.11
C LEU A 429 -6.49 12.06 -21.01
N ILE A 430 -7.49 12.05 -20.12
CA ILE A 430 -7.53 12.95 -18.96
C ILE A 430 -6.35 12.64 -18.04
N ALA A 431 -6.11 11.37 -17.72
CA ALA A 431 -4.98 10.93 -16.90
C ALA A 431 -3.64 11.39 -17.50
N LEU A 432 -3.45 11.20 -18.80
CA LEU A 432 -2.27 11.66 -19.53
C LEU A 432 -2.16 13.19 -19.52
N GLY A 433 -3.27 13.90 -19.67
CA GLY A 433 -3.34 15.36 -19.54
C GLY A 433 -2.88 15.85 -18.17
N VAL A 434 -3.25 15.15 -17.08
CA VAL A 434 -2.77 15.45 -15.72
C VAL A 434 -1.26 15.20 -15.61
N VAL A 435 -0.76 14.08 -16.14
CA VAL A 435 0.69 13.77 -16.16
C VAL A 435 1.45 14.86 -16.92
N LEU A 436 1.02 15.16 -18.16
CA LEU A 436 1.67 16.13 -19.05
C LEU A 436 1.50 17.57 -18.55
N GLY A 437 0.44 17.89 -17.81
CA GLY A 437 0.27 19.17 -17.11
C GLY A 437 1.39 19.45 -16.11
N GLY A 438 2.07 18.41 -15.60
CA GLY A 438 3.29 18.55 -14.81
C GLY A 438 4.47 19.17 -15.59
N VAL A 439 4.51 19.07 -16.92
CA VAL A 439 5.59 19.62 -17.75
C VAL A 439 5.63 21.15 -17.75
N PRO A 440 4.55 21.88 -18.11
CA PRO A 440 4.57 23.34 -18.02
C PRO A 440 4.75 23.81 -16.57
N LEU A 441 4.15 23.12 -15.59
CA LEU A 441 4.34 23.42 -14.17
C LEU A 441 5.81 23.30 -13.75
N TYR A 442 6.53 22.27 -14.21
CA TYR A 442 7.96 22.11 -13.96
C TYR A 442 8.76 23.32 -14.48
N PHE A 443 8.55 23.73 -15.73
CA PHE A 443 9.28 24.86 -16.31
C PHE A 443 8.92 26.20 -15.66
N ILE A 444 7.64 26.41 -15.33
CA ILE A 444 7.18 27.59 -14.58
C ILE A 444 7.85 27.61 -13.21
N TRP A 445 7.84 26.49 -12.49
CA TRP A 445 8.45 26.37 -11.16
C TRP A 445 9.95 26.65 -11.19
N MET A 446 10.67 26.03 -12.14
CA MET A 446 12.09 26.26 -12.36
C MET A 446 12.39 27.73 -12.62
N ARG A 447 11.57 28.40 -13.43
CA ARG A 447 11.74 29.82 -13.77
C ARG A 447 11.46 30.76 -12.59
N ILE A 448 10.46 30.46 -11.76
CA ILE A 448 10.07 31.32 -10.62
C ILE A 448 11.07 31.17 -9.47
N VAL A 449 11.35 29.92 -9.06
CA VAL A 449 12.11 29.64 -7.83
C VAL A 449 13.61 29.83 -8.03
N HIS A 450 14.12 29.59 -9.24
CA HIS A 450 15.54 29.72 -9.54
C HIS A 450 15.86 30.96 -10.38
N ARG A 451 14.96 31.95 -10.38
CA ARG A 451 15.17 33.22 -11.06
C ARG A 451 16.44 33.90 -10.51
N GLY A 452 17.39 34.18 -11.39
CA GLY A 452 18.64 34.88 -11.04
C GLY A 452 19.79 33.97 -10.59
N LYS A 453 19.61 32.65 -10.54
CA LYS A 453 20.71 31.69 -10.38
C LYS A 453 21.30 31.35 -11.74
N ASP A 454 22.63 31.34 -11.86
CA ASP A 454 23.30 30.91 -13.08
C ASP A 454 23.10 29.40 -13.31
N HIS A 455 23.22 28.95 -14.56
CA HIS A 455 23.04 27.55 -14.97
C HIS A 455 24.00 26.61 -14.21
N GLN A 456 25.20 27.06 -13.84
CA GLN A 456 26.12 26.28 -13.01
C GLN A 456 25.68 26.18 -11.55
N GLU A 457 25.15 27.24 -10.96
CA GLU A 457 24.60 27.22 -9.59
C GLU A 457 23.34 26.35 -9.50
N LEU A 458 22.47 26.42 -10.52
CA LEU A 458 21.31 25.55 -10.68
C LEU A 458 21.73 24.08 -10.76
N ARG A 459 22.76 23.78 -11.56
CA ARG A 459 23.32 22.44 -11.68
C ARG A 459 23.88 21.93 -10.34
N LYS A 460 24.67 22.74 -9.63
CA LYS A 460 25.17 22.38 -8.30
C LYS A 460 24.05 22.23 -7.25
N THR A 461 23.04 23.10 -7.28
CA THR A 461 21.94 23.09 -6.30
C THR A 461 21.01 21.88 -6.50
N LEU A 462 20.66 21.57 -7.75
CA LEU A 462 19.65 20.55 -8.08
C LEU A 462 20.25 19.18 -8.39
N MET A 463 21.49 19.15 -8.89
CA MET A 463 22.26 17.93 -9.14
C MET A 463 23.38 17.72 -8.13
N ASN A 464 23.31 18.33 -6.94
CA ASN A 464 23.95 17.75 -5.76
C ASN A 464 23.30 16.38 -5.55
N LEU A 465 23.80 15.41 -6.31
CA LEU A 465 23.44 14.01 -6.35
C LEU A 465 24.50 13.33 -5.48
N PRO A 466 24.36 13.29 -4.14
CA PRO A 466 25.07 12.30 -3.38
C PRO A 466 24.41 10.96 -3.73
N LEU A 467 24.79 10.40 -4.88
CA LEU A 467 24.40 9.05 -5.24
C LEU A 467 24.86 8.08 -4.13
N PHE A 468 25.98 8.38 -3.45
CA PHE A 468 26.66 7.43 -2.56
C PHE A 468 27.50 8.08 -1.43
N HIS A 469 27.02 9.10 -0.70
CA HIS A 469 27.73 9.54 0.53
C HIS A 469 27.42 8.60 1.70
N GLY A 470 28.01 7.40 1.67
CA GLY A 470 27.85 6.39 2.72
C GLY A 470 28.97 5.36 2.82
N THR A 471 29.83 5.21 1.81
CA THR A 471 30.92 4.22 1.84
C THR A 471 32.14 4.73 1.08
N GLY A 472 33.07 5.34 1.81
CA GLY A 472 34.44 5.59 1.36
C GLY A 472 34.67 6.95 0.69
N GLU A 473 34.92 7.98 1.49
CA GLU A 473 35.85 9.09 1.17
C GLU A 473 36.16 9.82 2.49
N LEU A 474 37.15 9.27 3.19
CA LEU A 474 37.97 9.92 4.22
C LEU A 474 39.37 10.19 3.64
N LEU A 475 39.43 10.40 2.32
CA LEU A 475 40.59 10.67 1.48
C LEU A 475 40.00 11.58 0.40
N GLU A 476 40.34 12.84 0.17
CA GLU A 476 41.53 13.61 0.40
C GLU A 476 41.11 15.09 0.32
N ASP A 477 41.27 15.85 1.40
CA ASP A 477 41.52 17.29 1.28
C ASP A 477 42.97 17.42 0.80
N ILE A 478 43.19 17.56 -0.51
CA ILE A 478 44.46 18.07 -1.03
C ILE A 478 44.23 19.53 -1.40
N PRO A 479 44.91 20.50 -0.76
CA PRO A 479 44.92 21.88 -1.20
C PRO A 479 45.63 21.97 -2.56
N GLU A 480 45.05 22.72 -3.50
CA GLU A 480 45.76 23.16 -4.70
C GLU A 480 46.96 24.01 -4.30
N GLU A 481 48.18 23.48 -4.46
CA GLU A 481 49.40 24.29 -4.48
C GLU A 481 49.79 24.59 -5.93
N SER A 482 49.80 25.89 -6.23
CA SER A 482 50.19 26.51 -7.48
C SER A 482 51.70 26.43 -7.71
N SER A 483 52.09 26.13 -8.96
CA SER A 483 53.27 26.62 -9.69
C SER A 483 54.65 26.58 -8.99
N LEU A 484 55.61 25.86 -9.59
CA LEU A 484 56.72 26.46 -10.36
C LEU A 484 57.58 25.35 -11.00
N ALA A 485 58.18 25.70 -12.12
CA ALA A 485 58.97 24.87 -13.03
C ALA A 485 60.35 24.50 -12.46
N GLU A 486 60.88 23.33 -12.87
CA GLU A 486 62.22 23.12 -13.46
C GLU A 486 62.50 21.61 -13.63
N GLU A 487 62.87 21.19 -14.84
CA GLU A 487 63.60 19.94 -15.14
C GLU A 487 65.12 20.25 -15.15
N PRO A 488 66.04 19.28 -15.36
CA PRO A 488 66.28 18.05 -14.61
C PRO A 488 67.79 17.91 -14.24
N GLU A 489 68.15 17.10 -13.24
CA GLU A 489 69.52 16.57 -13.14
C GLU A 489 69.54 15.08 -12.79
N GLU A 490 70.47 14.41 -13.46
CA GLU A 490 70.73 12.98 -13.54
C GLU A 490 71.88 12.59 -12.56
N ILE A 491 72.09 11.29 -12.34
CA ILE A 491 73.36 10.62 -11.93
C ILE A 491 73.57 10.22 -10.44
N VAL A 492 73.41 8.89 -10.21
CA VAL A 492 74.33 7.92 -9.55
C VAL A 492 74.33 7.65 -8.01
N ALA A 493 73.92 6.39 -7.73
CA ALA A 493 74.50 5.32 -6.90
C ALA A 493 74.69 5.36 -5.37
N GLU A 494 74.37 4.17 -4.83
CA GLU A 494 75.12 3.33 -3.89
C GLU A 494 74.85 3.34 -2.37
N SER A 495 74.52 2.13 -1.88
CA SER A 495 74.92 1.51 -0.60
C SER A 495 74.28 2.07 0.68
N GLU A 496 74.18 1.37 1.82
CA GLU A 496 74.13 -0.03 2.24
C GLU A 496 73.70 0.03 3.73
N THR A 497 72.96 -0.99 4.19
CA THR A 497 73.03 -1.60 5.54
C THR A 497 72.89 -0.78 6.85
N ASN A 498 71.90 -1.17 7.67
CA ASN A 498 71.93 -1.52 9.12
C ASN A 498 70.58 -1.17 9.75
N GLY A 499 69.91 -1.98 10.58
CA GLY A 499 70.36 -3.07 11.42
C GLY A 499 70.02 -2.77 12.89
N ARG A 500 69.21 -3.65 13.51
CA ARG A 500 68.91 -3.82 14.97
C ARG A 500 67.85 -2.90 15.59
N SER A 501 66.74 -3.41 16.13
CA SER A 501 66.51 -4.36 17.24
C SER A 501 66.61 -3.73 18.65
N ARG A 502 65.48 -3.69 19.38
CA ARG A 502 65.25 -4.16 20.77
C ARG A 502 63.99 -3.48 21.38
N LYS A 503 62.96 -4.25 21.76
CA LYS A 503 62.67 -4.75 23.13
C LYS A 503 62.44 -3.65 24.19
N LYS A 504 61.20 -3.53 24.71
CA LYS A 504 60.80 -3.94 26.09
C LYS A 504 59.39 -3.44 26.47
N SER A 505 58.71 -4.32 27.20
CA SER A 505 57.43 -4.24 27.94
C SER A 505 57.61 -3.52 29.32
N PRO A 506 56.73 -3.62 30.34
CA PRO A 506 55.28 -3.36 30.53
C PRO A 506 54.98 -2.43 31.76
N ASN A 507 53.68 -2.33 32.14
CA ASN A 507 53.09 -2.27 33.50
C ASN A 507 52.56 -0.95 34.10
N GLY A 508 51.39 -1.09 34.77
CA GLY A 508 50.88 -0.28 35.90
C GLY A 508 49.44 0.22 35.70
N ARG A 509 48.38 -0.37 36.31
CA ARG A 509 47.80 -0.12 37.67
C ARG A 509 47.51 1.37 37.94
N SER A 510 46.43 1.84 38.57
CA SER A 510 45.27 1.25 39.27
C SER A 510 44.33 2.40 39.74
N SER A 511 43.06 2.04 39.97
CA SER A 511 42.18 2.42 41.11
C SER A 511 41.67 3.85 41.41
N ASP A 512 40.44 3.82 41.93
CA ASP A 512 39.75 4.71 42.90
C ASP A 512 39.02 5.96 42.40
N SER A 513 37.91 6.42 42.98
CA SER A 513 36.82 5.89 43.83
C SER A 513 35.90 7.09 44.19
N ARG A 514 34.74 6.81 44.83
CA ARG A 514 33.83 7.71 45.63
C ARG A 514 32.66 8.39 44.88
N LYS A 515 31.39 8.02 45.17
CA LYS A 515 30.51 8.25 46.37
C LYS A 515 29.81 9.62 46.30
N GLY A 516 28.49 9.67 46.09
CA GLY A 516 27.43 9.76 47.13
C GLY A 516 26.53 10.98 46.78
N ARG A 517 25.28 11.21 47.22
CA ARG A 517 24.30 10.54 48.12
C ARG A 517 23.00 11.38 48.07
N ALA A 518 21.82 10.73 48.11
CA ALA A 518 20.48 11.12 48.65
C ALA A 518 19.80 12.44 48.18
N GLU A 519 18.48 12.66 48.27
CA GLU A 519 17.51 12.27 49.31
C GLU A 519 16.03 12.59 48.91
N SER A 520 15.09 11.71 49.32
CA SER A 520 13.64 11.89 49.72
C SER A 520 12.62 12.67 48.84
N SER A 521 11.29 12.47 48.87
CA SER A 521 10.35 11.97 49.91
C SER A 521 8.95 11.65 49.34
N ASN A 522 8.21 10.76 50.05
CA ASN A 522 6.76 10.65 50.36
C ASN A 522 5.66 10.86 49.27
N GLY A 523 4.50 10.17 49.29
CA GLY A 523 3.86 9.40 50.36
C GLY A 523 2.62 8.60 49.90
N SER A 524 2.04 7.93 50.89
CA SER A 524 1.06 6.84 50.90
C SER A 524 -0.41 7.25 51.08
N HIS A 525 -1.35 6.37 50.67
CA HIS A 525 -2.62 5.94 51.33
C HIS A 525 -3.59 5.38 50.28
N SER A 526 -4.57 4.50 50.50
CA SER A 526 -4.89 3.40 51.42
C SER A 526 -6.29 2.91 50.95
N ALA A 527 -6.62 1.64 51.17
CA ALA A 527 -7.86 1.01 50.76
C ALA A 527 -8.95 1.01 51.87
N GLU A 528 -10.23 1.05 51.47
CA GLU A 528 -11.42 0.50 52.20
C GLU A 528 -12.63 0.57 51.22
N LYS A 529 -13.40 -0.46 50.82
CA LYS A 529 -14.22 -1.52 51.44
C LYS A 529 -15.63 -1.08 51.94
N VAL A 530 -16.65 -1.79 51.41
CA VAL A 530 -17.91 -2.29 52.06
C VAL A 530 -19.30 -1.71 51.67
N ASN A 531 -20.12 -2.65 51.14
CA ASN A 531 -21.58 -2.92 51.21
C ASN A 531 -22.70 -1.95 50.80
N GLY A 532 -23.68 -2.52 50.07
CA GLY A 532 -25.01 -2.79 50.68
C GLY A 532 -26.27 -2.71 49.80
N LYS A 533 -26.87 -3.89 49.52
CA LYS A 533 -28.32 -4.27 49.55
C LYS A 533 -29.36 -3.53 48.68
N SER A 534 -30.12 -4.20 47.79
CA SER A 534 -31.31 -5.10 47.96
C SER A 534 -32.59 -4.36 47.50
N ASN A 535 -33.37 -4.79 46.51
CA ASN A 535 -34.56 -5.67 46.51
C ASN A 535 -35.35 -5.23 45.24
N GLY A 536 -36.17 -5.98 44.50
CA GLY A 536 -36.90 -7.23 44.67
C GLY A 536 -38.27 -7.11 43.95
N HIS A 537 -38.89 -8.24 43.58
CA HIS A 537 -40.29 -8.50 43.12
C HIS A 537 -40.60 -8.42 41.60
N ASN A 538 -40.89 -9.56 40.92
CA ASN A 538 -42.13 -10.41 40.84
C ASN A 538 -43.12 -9.87 39.77
N GLY A 539 -43.80 -10.62 38.90
CA GLY A 539 -44.05 -12.06 38.64
C GLY A 539 -44.78 -12.20 37.28
N SER A 540 -44.67 -13.32 36.55
CA SER A 540 -45.64 -14.45 36.48
C SER A 540 -46.74 -14.37 35.39
N GLY A 541 -46.92 -15.46 34.61
CA GLY A 541 -48.17 -15.84 33.92
C GLY A 541 -48.02 -16.13 32.40
N LYS A 542 -47.75 -17.37 31.97
CA LYS A 542 -48.70 -18.45 31.54
C LYS A 542 -49.60 -18.11 30.33
N SER A 543 -49.46 -18.88 29.23
CA SER A 543 -50.46 -19.82 28.64
C SER A 543 -50.48 -19.88 27.09
N VAL A 544 -50.30 -21.09 26.56
CA VAL A 544 -50.71 -21.64 25.23
C VAL A 544 -52.20 -22.10 25.39
N PRO A 545 -53.10 -22.34 24.39
CA PRO A 545 -52.88 -23.01 23.08
C PRO A 545 -53.85 -22.68 21.89
N SER A 546 -53.73 -23.48 20.82
CA SER A 546 -54.75 -23.86 19.79
C SER A 546 -54.99 -22.90 18.62
N GLN A 547 -55.50 -23.29 17.44
CA GLN A 547 -55.44 -24.46 16.54
C GLN A 547 -56.29 -24.02 15.31
N GLY A 548 -56.01 -24.61 14.14
CA GLY A 548 -56.96 -24.73 13.01
C GLY A 548 -56.94 -23.57 12.00
N SER A 549 -57.23 -23.75 10.70
CA SER A 549 -57.56 -24.92 9.90
C SER A 549 -57.71 -24.46 8.43
N GLN A 550 -57.22 -25.29 7.49
CA GLN A 550 -57.84 -25.68 6.21
C GLN A 550 -57.99 -24.75 4.97
N ASN A 551 -57.74 -25.46 3.84
CA ASN A 551 -58.28 -25.39 2.47
C ASN A 551 -57.67 -24.38 1.49
N GLY A 552 -57.39 -24.71 0.21
CA GLY A 552 -57.58 -25.93 -0.60
C GLY A 552 -56.82 -25.79 -1.93
N GLN A 553 -56.21 -26.87 -2.45
CA GLN A 553 -56.62 -27.66 -3.63
C GLN A 553 -56.51 -27.01 -5.04
N ASN A 554 -55.57 -27.52 -5.84
CA ASN A 554 -55.73 -28.15 -7.19
C ASN A 554 -54.32 -28.62 -7.64
N ARG A 555 -53.99 -29.92 -7.75
CA ARG A 555 -54.25 -30.91 -8.84
C ARG A 555 -54.00 -30.31 -10.24
N SER A 556 -53.22 -30.89 -11.15
CA SER A 556 -52.99 -32.31 -11.54
C SER A 556 -51.75 -32.39 -12.47
N GLY A 557 -50.89 -33.41 -12.35
CA GLY A 557 -50.80 -34.54 -13.31
C GLY A 557 -49.49 -34.43 -14.11
N GLU A 558 -48.75 -35.45 -14.53
CA GLU A 558 -48.80 -36.91 -14.49
C GLU A 558 -47.33 -37.38 -14.67
N ASP A 559 -46.97 -38.49 -14.03
CA ASP A 559 -45.82 -39.35 -14.36
C ASP A 559 -46.38 -40.53 -15.20
N PRO A 560 -45.60 -41.23 -16.05
CA PRO A 560 -44.73 -42.27 -15.49
C PRO A 560 -43.44 -42.62 -16.26
N GLU A 561 -42.56 -43.30 -15.53
CA GLU A 561 -41.41 -44.14 -15.92
C GLU A 561 -41.69 -45.12 -17.09
N GLU A 562 -40.68 -45.41 -17.93
CA GLU A 562 -39.92 -46.69 -17.97
C GLU A 562 -39.00 -46.81 -19.22
N ASP A 563 -37.82 -47.41 -18.99
CA ASP A 563 -37.00 -48.27 -19.86
C ASP A 563 -36.68 -47.92 -21.34
N VAL A 564 -35.37 -47.81 -21.65
CA VAL A 564 -34.65 -48.70 -22.60
C VAL A 564 -33.14 -48.74 -22.25
N ARG A 565 -32.65 -49.96 -21.96
CA ARG A 565 -31.24 -50.34 -21.95
C ARG A 565 -30.75 -50.77 -23.36
N LEU A 566 -29.44 -50.60 -23.58
CA LEU A 566 -28.50 -51.35 -24.45
C LEU A 566 -28.11 -50.81 -25.85
N ALA A 567 -26.79 -50.99 -26.09
CA ALA A 567 -26.00 -50.91 -27.33
C ALA A 567 -25.60 -49.49 -27.78
N PHE A 568 -24.32 -49.07 -27.77
CA PHE A 568 -23.18 -49.72 -28.42
C PHE A 568 -21.83 -49.42 -27.75
N SER A 569 -20.95 -50.42 -27.87
CA SER A 569 -19.55 -50.46 -27.46
C SER A 569 -18.59 -49.94 -28.54
N ARG A 570 -17.41 -49.45 -28.12
CA ARG A 570 -16.10 -49.33 -28.86
C ARG A 570 -16.02 -48.18 -29.90
N GLY A 571 -14.89 -47.51 -30.12
CA GLY A 571 -13.50 -47.69 -29.68
C GLY A 571 -12.78 -46.32 -29.62
N ARG A 572 -11.73 -46.15 -28.81
CA ARG A 572 -10.32 -46.27 -29.24
C ARG A 572 -10.05 -45.78 -30.67
N SER A 573 -9.81 -44.47 -30.80
CA SER A 573 -8.61 -43.87 -31.38
C SER A 573 -8.63 -42.38 -31.11
#